data_AF-A0A662TFK5-F1
#
_entry.id   AF-A0A662TFK5-F1
#
_cell.length_a   1.000
_cell.length_b   1.000
_cell.length_c   1.000
_cell.angle_alpha   90.00
_cell.angle_beta   90.00
_cell.angle_gamma   90.00
#
_symmetry.space_group_name_H-M   'P 1'
#
loop_
_entity.id
_entity.type
_entity.pdbx_description
1 polymer ?
#
loop_
_entity_poly.entity_id
_entity_poly.type
_entity_poly.pdbx_seq_one_letter_code
_entity_poly.pdbx_strand_id
1 'polypeptide(L)' 'MTALENILSTTLLNVEDESIISSSVRVVAIGVGGAGCNTIDYLMNIGVKGVECIAMNTDKQHL' A
#
# COMPACT_ATOMS: atom_id res chain seq x y z
N MET A 1 -35.57 -22.80 -17.75
CA MET A 1 -34.97 -21.68 -16.99
C MET A 1 -33.98 -22.22 -15.96
N THR A 2 -33.05 -23.08 -16.36
CA THR A 2 -32.11 -23.74 -15.42
C THR A 2 -30.77 -24.14 -16.07
N ALA A 3 -30.66 -24.24 -17.40
CA ALA A 3 -29.38 -24.52 -18.08
C ALA A 3 -28.52 -23.26 -18.31
N LEU A 4 -29.17 -22.10 -18.55
CA LEU A 4 -28.47 -20.85 -18.87
C LEU A 4 -27.84 -20.19 -17.63
N GLU A 5 -28.50 -20.31 -16.46
CA GLU A 5 -28.00 -19.78 -15.19
C GLU A 5 -26.74 -20.52 -14.70
N ASN A 6 -26.65 -21.83 -14.98
CA ASN A 6 -25.51 -22.65 -14.55
C ASN A 6 -24.22 -22.37 -15.36
N ILE A 7 -24.34 -21.97 -16.63
CA ILE A 7 -23.19 -21.61 -17.48
C ILE A 7 -22.59 -20.27 -17.03
N LEU A 8 -23.43 -19.32 -16.63
CA LEU A 8 -22.98 -18.02 -16.12
C LEU A 8 -22.23 -18.16 -14.80
N SER A 9 -22.73 -19.01 -13.89
CA SER A 9 -22.09 -19.26 -12.59
C SER A 9 -20.74 -19.98 -12.70
N THR A 10 -20.61 -20.93 -13.64
CA THR A 10 -19.37 -21.73 -13.80
C THR A 10 -18.20 -20.91 -14.36
N THR A 11 -18.48 -19.86 -15.15
CA THR A 11 -17.41 -19.02 -15.75
C THR A 11 -16.84 -18.00 -14.76
N LEU A 12 -17.63 -17.58 -13.76
CA LEU A 12 -17.25 -16.59 -12.76
C LEU A 12 -16.48 -17.17 -11.55
N LEU A 13 -16.37 -18.50 -11.43
CA LEU A 13 -15.70 -19.17 -10.30
C LEU A 13 -14.23 -19.54 -10.56
N ASN A 14 -13.65 -19.22 -11.72
CA ASN A 14 -12.29 -19.64 -12.09
C ASN A 14 -11.22 -18.53 -12.08
N VAL A 15 -11.46 -17.40 -11.41
CA VAL A 15 -10.43 -16.35 -11.23
C VAL A 15 -10.46 -15.80 -9.81
N GLU A 16 -10.29 -16.65 -8.81
CA GLU A 16 -9.89 -16.23 -7.46
C GLU A 16 -8.93 -17.26 -6.87
N ASP A 17 -7.76 -17.41 -7.48
CA ASP A 17 -6.60 -17.96 -6.80
C ASP A 17 -5.42 -16.99 -6.95
N GLU A 18 -5.63 -15.78 -6.44
CA GLU A 18 -4.55 -14.85 -6.07
C GLU A 18 -4.01 -15.23 -4.68
N SER A 19 -3.85 -16.53 -4.43
CA SER A 19 -3.25 -17.09 -3.23
C SER A 19 -1.74 -17.30 -3.40
N ILE A 20 -1.09 -16.51 -4.27
CA ILE A 20 0.35 -16.30 -4.20
C ILE A 20 0.60 -15.56 -2.90
N ILE A 21 0.88 -16.33 -1.85
CA ILE A 21 1.53 -15.98 -0.59
C ILE A 21 2.13 -14.57 -0.65
N SER A 22 1.29 -13.57 -0.39
CA SER A 22 1.72 -12.21 -0.19
C SER A 22 2.27 -12.19 1.22
N SER A 23 3.51 -12.66 1.40
CA SER A 23 4.34 -12.14 2.47
C SER A 23 4.61 -10.66 2.13
N SER A 24 3.59 -9.81 2.29
CA SER A 24 3.71 -8.38 2.01
C SER A 24 4.70 -7.82 3.00
N VAL A 25 5.91 -7.56 2.52
CA VAL A 25 6.92 -6.88 3.32
C VAL A 25 6.39 -5.49 3.62
N ARG A 26 6.10 -5.24 4.90
CA ARG A 26 5.73 -3.89 5.35
C ARG A 26 6.99 -3.05 5.42
N VAL A 27 7.12 -2.08 4.51
CA VAL A 27 8.22 -1.13 4.49
C VAL A 27 7.75 0.16 5.14
N VAL A 28 8.47 0.61 6.16
CA VAL A 28 8.21 1.85 6.86
C VAL A 28 9.47 2.72 6.80
N ALA A 29 9.32 3.96 6.34
CA ALA A 29 10.37 4.97 6.34
C ALA A 29 10.09 5.97 7.47
N ILE A 30 11.06 6.14 8.38
CA ILE A 30 10.95 7.06 9.51
C ILE A 30 12.01 8.16 9.37
N GLY A 31 11.58 9.38 9.09
CA GLY A 31 12.44 10.56 9.07
C GLY A 31 12.50 11.22 10.44
N VAL A 32 13.69 11.36 11.01
CA VAL A 32 13.89 12.00 12.31
C VAL A 32 14.68 13.30 12.17
N GLY A 33 14.21 14.37 12.83
CA GLY A 33 14.81 15.71 12.76
C GLY A 33 14.49 16.44 11.46
N GLY A 34 14.96 17.68 11.31
CA GLY A 34 14.58 18.54 10.17
C GLY A 34 14.92 17.95 8.79
N ALA A 35 16.13 17.41 8.61
CA ALA A 35 16.52 16.79 7.35
C ALA A 35 15.71 15.50 7.06
N GLY A 36 15.36 14.74 8.10
CA GLY A 36 14.53 13.54 7.99
C GLY A 36 13.10 13.87 7.56
N CYS A 37 12.46 14.88 8.19
CA CYS A 37 11.14 15.36 7.80
C CYS A 37 11.10 15.83 6.35
N ASN A 38 12.08 16.64 5.92
CA ASN A 38 12.17 17.10 4.53
C ASN A 38 12.30 15.93 3.52
N THR A 39 13.01 14.87 3.91
CA THR A 39 13.15 13.67 3.07
C THR A 39 11.83 12.91 2.98
N ILE A 40 11.10 12.80 4.10
CA ILE A 40 9.76 12.18 4.12
C ILE A 40 8.77 12.96 3.27
N ASP A 41 8.76 14.30 3.36
CA ASP A 41 7.91 15.16 2.52
C ASP A 41 8.22 14.98 1.03
N TYR A 42 9.51 14.88 0.69
CA TYR A 42 9.92 14.58 -0.68
C TYR A 42 9.40 13.22 -1.14
N LEU A 43 9.55 12.16 -0.33
CA LEU A 43 9.07 10.81 -0.64
C LEU A 43 7.55 10.77 -0.83
N MET A 44 6.80 11.52 -0.03
CA MET A 44 5.35 11.66 -0.18
C MET A 44 4.99 12.42 -1.46
N ASN A 45 5.68 13.51 -1.77
CA ASN A 45 5.41 14.34 -2.95
C ASN A 45 5.68 13.62 -4.28
N ILE A 46 6.71 12.76 -4.36
CA ILE A 46 6.98 11.96 -5.55
C ILE A 46 6.06 10.73 -5.66
N GLY A 47 5.24 10.46 -4.64
CA GLY A 47 4.23 9.40 -4.66
C GLY A 47 4.81 7.99 -4.57
N VAL A 48 5.84 7.77 -3.73
CA VAL A 48 6.38 6.41 -3.51
C VAL A 48 5.27 5.48 -3.01
N LYS A 49 5.09 4.34 -3.69
CA LYS A 49 4.08 3.33 -3.34
C LYS A 49 4.69 2.22 -2.49
N GLY A 50 3.87 1.64 -1.61
CA GLY A 50 4.27 0.49 -0.80
C GLY A 50 5.18 0.83 0.38
N VAL A 51 5.36 2.11 0.69
CA VAL A 51 6.14 2.59 1.85
C VAL A 51 5.25 3.46 2.73
N GLU A 52 5.10 3.08 3.99
CA GLU A 52 4.49 3.93 5.00
C GLU A 52 5.52 4.96 5.47
N CYS A 53 5.17 6.25 5.38
CA CYS A 53 6.08 7.34 5.71
C CYS A 53 5.70 7.98 7.05
N ILE A 54 6.67 8.12 7.96
CA ILE A 54 6.50 8.72 9.29
C ILE A 54 7.58 9.79 9.48
N ALA A 55 7.18 10.98 9.93
CA ALA A 55 8.10 12.07 10.29
C ALA A 55 8.05 12.33 11.80
N MET A 56 9.20 12.52 12.44
CA MET A 56 9.32 12.80 13.87
C MET A 56 10.38 13.86 14.14
N ASN A 57 10.03 14.90 14.89
CA ASN A 57 10.97 15.96 15.28
C ASN A 57 10.60 16.50 16.66
N THR A 58 11.60 17.01 17.38
CA THR A 58 11.40 17.77 18.62
C THR A 58 11.08 19.23 18.35
N ASP A 59 11.52 19.74 17.20
CA ASP A 59 11.18 21.08 16.73
C ASP A 59 9.76 21.08 16.15
N LYS A 60 8.83 21.65 16.92
CA LYS A 60 7.40 21.77 16.58
C LYS A 60 7.13 22.70 15.39
N GLN A 61 8.06 23.59 15.02
CA GLN A 61 7.81 24.55 13.94
C GLN A 61 7.97 23.93 12.55
N HIS A 62 8.78 22.87 12.44
CA HIS A 62 9.09 22.18 11.20
C HIS A 62 8.19 20.96 10.91
N LEU A 63 7.34 20.54 11.85
CA LEU A 63 6.34 19.49 11.65
C LEU A 63 4.93 20.11 11.53
#